data_AF-A0A1G5TMS1-F1
#
_entry.id   AF-A0A1G5TMS1-F1
#
_cell.length_a   1.000
_cell.length_b   1.000
_cell.length_c   1.000
_cell.angle_alpha   90.00
_cell.angle_beta   90.00
_cell.angle_gamma   90.00
#
_symmetry.space_group_name_H-M   'P 1'
#
loop_
_entity.id
_entity.type
_entity.pdbx_description
1 polymer ?
#
loop_
_entity_poly.entity_id
_entity_poly.type
_entity_poly.pdbx_seq_one_letter_code
_entity_poly.pdbx_strand_id
1 'polypeptide(L)' 'MVRDLADKNFLLLKQNPSHPSLQFKKIGKVWSARVGVHYRAIAAETDKGLIWLWIGSHADYDKLFS' A
#
# COMPACT_ATOMS: atom_id res chain seq x y z
N MET A 1 11.89 -12.12 0.14
CA MET A 1 12.38 -10.75 -0.18
C MET A 1 11.19 -9.78 -0.23
N VAL A 2 11.40 -8.46 -0.32
CA VAL A 2 10.28 -7.48 -0.30
C VAL A 2 9.25 -7.71 -1.42
N ARG A 3 9.69 -8.24 -2.57
CA ARG A 3 8.82 -8.61 -3.71
C ARG A 3 7.78 -9.67 -3.34
N ASP A 4 8.20 -10.78 -2.72
CA ASP A 4 7.29 -11.87 -2.34
C ASP A 4 6.24 -11.39 -1.30
N LEU A 5 6.64 -10.47 -0.42
CA LEU A 5 5.74 -9.88 0.56
C LEU A 5 4.73 -8.93 -0.09
N ALA A 6 5.17 -8.16 -1.09
CA ALA A 6 4.29 -7.32 -1.89
C ALA A 6 3.26 -8.17 -2.65
N ASP A 7 3.70 -9.25 -3.30
CA ASP A 7 2.82 -10.16 -4.03
C ASP A 7 1.78 -10.80 -3.10
N LYS A 8 2.22 -11.32 -1.95
CA LYS A 8 1.32 -11.90 -0.94
C LYS A 8 0.29 -10.89 -0.44
N ASN A 9 0.71 -9.68 -0.10
CA ASN A 9 -0.21 -8.66 0.42
C ASN A 9 -1.13 -8.12 -0.67
N PHE A 10 -0.70 -8.09 -1.93
CA PHE A 10 -1.55 -7.73 -3.06
C PHE A 10 -2.66 -8.77 -3.29
N LEU A 11 -2.34 -10.06 -3.19
CA LEU A 11 -3.35 -11.13 -3.22
C LEU A 11 -4.33 -11.01 -2.05
N LEU A 12 -3.83 -10.75 -0.84
CA LEU A 12 -4.67 -10.52 0.34
C LEU A 12 -5.58 -9.30 0.15
N LEU A 13 -5.07 -8.21 -0.42
CA LEU A 13 -5.85 -7.01 -0.71
C LEU A 13 -7.00 -7.30 -1.68
N LYS A 14 -6.76 -8.08 -2.73
CA LYS A 14 -7.82 -8.47 -3.68
C LYS A 14 -8.93 -9.30 -3.02
N GLN A 15 -8.57 -10.15 -2.05
CA GLN A 15 -9.51 -11.03 -1.38
C GLN A 15 -10.25 -10.34 -0.23
N ASN A 16 -9.54 -9.54 0.56
CA ASN A 16 -10.08 -8.85 1.73
C ASN A 16 -9.37 -7.49 1.93
N PRO A 17 -9.86 -6.43 1.26
CA PRO A 17 -9.31 -5.08 1.41
C PRO A 17 -9.33 -4.57 2.86
N SER A 18 -10.29 -5.03 3.66
CA SER A 18 -10.47 -4.63 5.06
C SER A 18 -9.56 -5.38 6.03
N HIS A 19 -8.68 -6.26 5.54
CA HIS A 19 -7.80 -7.03 6.42
C HIS A 19 -6.88 -6.10 7.23
N PRO A 20 -6.90 -6.14 8.58
CA PRO A 20 -6.20 -5.16 9.42
C PRO A 20 -4.69 -5.07 9.19
N SER A 21 -4.04 -6.18 8.80
CA SER A 21 -2.60 -6.19 8.51
C SER A 21 -2.20 -5.35 7.31
N LEU A 22 -3.12 -5.12 6.36
CA LEU A 22 -2.87 -4.29 5.18
C LEU A 22 -2.87 -2.81 5.56
N GLN A 23 -3.53 -2.43 6.65
CA GLN A 23 -3.75 -1.02 7.01
C GLN A 23 -4.19 -0.17 5.81
N PHE A 24 -5.02 -0.76 4.96
CA PHE A 24 -5.38 -0.20 3.67
C PHE A 24 -6.34 0.97 3.90
N LYS A 25 -5.90 2.19 3.54
CA LYS A 25 -6.66 3.41 3.82
C LYS A 25 -6.36 4.53 2.84
N LYS A 26 -7.33 5.41 2.64
CA LYS A 26 -7.17 6.66 1.89
C LYS A 26 -6.50 7.72 2.76
N ILE A 27 -5.53 8.43 2.20
CA ILE A 27 -4.77 9.51 2.84
C ILE A 27 -4.68 10.65 1.85
N GLY A 28 -5.41 11.74 2.12
CA GLY A 28 -5.59 12.82 1.17
C GLY A 28 -6.18 12.32 -0.16
N LYS A 29 -5.43 12.46 -1.25
CA LYS A 29 -5.84 12.07 -2.61
C LYS A 29 -5.34 10.68 -3.04
N VAL A 30 -4.60 9.97 -2.19
CA VAL A 30 -4.00 8.68 -2.52
C VAL A 30 -4.45 7.58 -1.56
N TRP A 31 -4.21 6.34 -1.94
CA TRP A 31 -4.41 5.16 -1.11
C TRP A 31 -3.07 4.62 -0.63
N SER A 32 -3.02 4.13 0.60
CA SER A 32 -1.82 3.57 1.24
C SER A 32 -2.11 2.15 1.71
N ALA A 33 -1.17 1.24 1.47
CA ALA A 33 -1.20 -0.14 1.97
C ALA A 33 0.14 -0.52 2.60
N ARG A 34 0.10 -1.31 3.67
CA ARG A 34 1.25 -1.86 4.36
C ARG A 34 1.76 -3.12 3.64
N VAL A 35 3.07 -3.16 3.38
CA VAL A 35 3.78 -4.31 2.81
C VAL A 35 4.80 -4.80 3.83
N GLY A 36 4.32 -5.58 4.79
CA GLY A 36 5.11 -5.96 5.96
C GLY A 36 5.34 -4.84 6.97
N VAL A 37 6.23 -5.06 7.93
CA VAL A 37 6.49 -4.07 9.00
C VAL A 37 7.25 -2.85 8.49
N HIS A 38 8.08 -3.01 7.46
CA HIS A 38 9.05 -1.98 7.06
C HIS A 38 8.70 -1.22 5.78
N TYR A 39 7.71 -1.67 5.00
CA TYR A 39 7.39 -1.05 3.71
C TYR A 39 5.92 -0.64 3.61
N ARG A 40 5.67 0.37 2.78
CA ARG A 40 4.35 0.79 2.35
C ARG A 40 4.31 0.99 0.85
N ALA A 41 3.13 0.84 0.27
CA ALA A 41 2.84 1.13 -1.12
C ALA A 41 1.77 2.22 -1.22
N ILE A 42 1.87 3.04 -2.26
CA ILE A 42 0.94 4.15 -2.54
C ILE A 42 0.30 3.93 -3.91
N ALA A 43 -1.00 4.16 -3.98
CA ALA A 43 -1.76 4.13 -5.22
C ALA A 43 -2.58 5.40 -5.43
N ALA A 44 -2.73 5.79 -6.70
CA ALA A 44 -3.73 6.75 -7.11
C ALA A 44 -5.05 6.05 -7.43
N GLU A 45 -6.17 6.71 -7.11
CA GLU A 45 -7.50 6.26 -7.49
C GLU A 45 -7.85 6.77 -8.89
N THR A 46 -8.43 5.90 -9.70
CA THR A 46 -8.88 6.16 -11.07
C THR A 46 -10.26 5.55 -11.28
N ASP A 47 -10.92 5.91 -12.38
CA ASP A 47 -12.23 5.36 -12.75
C ASP A 47 -12.22 3.83 -12.93
N LYS A 48 -11.04 3.23 -13.13
CA LYS A 48 -10.85 1.78 -13.31
C LYS A 48 -10.32 1.07 -12.06
N GLY A 49 -10.18 1.80 -10.94
CA GLY A 49 -9.61 1.29 -9.70
C GLY A 49 -8.28 1.94 -9.34
N LEU A 50 -7.38 1.18 -8.72
CA LEU A 50 -6.15 1.71 -8.15
C LEU A 50 -4.93 1.43 -9.04
N ILE A 51 -4.11 2.46 -9.24
CA ILE A 51 -2.80 2.34 -9.90
C ILE A 51 -1.71 2.54 -8.86
N TRP A 52 -0.87 1.53 -8.65
CA TRP A 52 0.27 1.58 -7.73
C TRP A 52 1.41 2.39 -8.35
N LEU A 53 1.82 3.45 -7.65
CA LEU A 53 2.82 4.40 -8.14
C LEU A 53 4.16 4.28 -7.41
N TRP A 54 4.13 3.79 -6.17
CA TRP A 54 5.32 3.79 -5.31
C TRP A 54 5.27 2.66 -4.28
N ILE A 55 6.44 2.13 -3.95
CA ILE A 55 6.68 1.28 -2.79
C ILE A 55 8.03 1.65 -2.18
N GLY A 56 8.10 1.74 -0.86
CA GLY A 56 9.33 2.10 -0.17
C GLY A 56 9.24 1.94 1.35
N SER A 57 10.32 2.31 2.02
CA SER A 57 10.46 2.12 3.46
C SER A 57 9.49 3.00 4.26
N HIS A 58 9.24 2.67 5.52
CA HIS A 58 8.45 3.51 6.40
C HIS A 58 9.06 4.92 6.54
N ALA A 59 10.39 5.02 6.60
CA ALA A 59 11.09 6.30 6.70
C ALA A 59 10.90 7.18 5.45
N ASP A 60 10.91 6.58 4.26
CA ASP A 60 10.67 7.31 3.01
C ASP A 60 9.19 7.67 2.85
N TYR A 61 8.31 6.78 3.31
CA TYR A 61 6.88 7.05 3.38
C TYR A 61 6.59 8.26 4.27
N ASP A 62 7.20 8.35 5.45
CA ASP A 62 6.97 9.46 6.37
C ASP A 62 7.39 10.80 5.77
N LYS A 63 8.48 10.85 4.98
CA LYS A 63 8.90 12.07 4.26
C LYS A 63 7.88 12.55 3.22
N LEU A 64 7.07 11.65 2.65
CA LEU A 64 6.06 11.99 1.64
C LEU A 64 4.79 12.60 2.25
N PHE A 65 4.52 12.35 3.53
CA PHE A 65 3.28 12.73 4.21
C PHE A 65 3.49 13.53 5.50
N SER A 66 4.72 13.99 5.75
CA SER A 66 5.07 14.90 6.86
C SER A 66 4.75 16.36 6.53
#